data_AF-A0A3M1TDG2-F1
#
_entry.id   AF-A0A3M1TDG2-F1
#
_cell.length_a   1.000
_cell.length_b   1.000
_cell.length_c   1.000
_cell.angle_alpha   90.00
_cell.angle_beta   90.00
_cell.angle_gamma   90.00
#
_symmetry.space_group_name_H-M   'P 1'
#
loop_
_entity.id
_entity.type
_entity.pdbx_description
1 polymer ?
#
loop_
_entity_poly.entity_id
_entity_poly.type
_entity_poly.pdbx_seq_one_letter_code
_entity_poly.pdbx_strand_id
1 'polypeptide(L)'
;MAKTLKISMETGRVEIDGLPAEDASSEEKNAASVKLLEDVAAELEDLERRVDEEPREVLKQVWVLHTVLEAHPARWLQNFAKRRDRNALMGRLEALKGRCFEALPGDEGQQVWEDLPYIRQALGLLFAKLKATGEVQRMILTPLGNLQHAKIRYQRDSPEDLGRVCQEIRDTIRATSGIDEEVRAWGGVNREALLLGQPPRELPRDRVGSAGVGVVALLLGLAGLGAGGAALAGALPIPQAGAAGALVVGVLGTCFGAYVLRAVAKQKAKLPEEFAELSARLRERLYLVCALRFLDELYSRFSVANEAFLSFLKEHGGNVRWKRVKKDARDLTQLFATETDWHPKETVETWLKNKVTKVFRLDSTTLAAPDDVDPEAWEAILKAYVLESVDTGDDVDAGQQLAAVGDLLFTRRGEDVAAERRRVFAQIQQSWEKAQQEGLLV
;
A
#
# COMPACT_ATOMS: atom_id res chain seq x y z
N MET A 1 10.87 -16.39 -40.50
CA MET A 1 11.17 -16.41 -39.04
C MET A 1 10.00 -17.12 -38.39
N ALA A 2 10.25 -18.14 -37.56
CA ALA A 2 9.18 -18.84 -36.84
C ALA A 2 8.41 -17.83 -35.97
N LYS A 3 7.08 -17.84 -36.02
CA LYS A 3 6.28 -16.99 -35.13
C LYS A 3 6.48 -17.48 -33.69
N THR A 4 6.65 -16.55 -32.77
CA THR A 4 6.89 -16.90 -31.35
C THR A 4 5.85 -16.22 -30.47
N LEU A 5 5.45 -16.92 -29.41
CA LEU A 5 4.60 -16.39 -28.36
C LEU A 5 5.52 -16.09 -27.19
N LYS A 6 5.73 -14.83 -26.82
CA LYS A 6 6.69 -14.48 -25.77
C LYS A 6 6.00 -13.81 -24.59
N ILE A 7 6.35 -14.21 -23.38
CA ILE A 7 5.90 -13.45 -22.19
C ILE A 7 6.59 -12.09 -22.18
N SER A 8 5.78 -11.04 -22.24
CA SER A 8 6.22 -9.67 -22.11
C SER A 8 6.59 -9.39 -20.66
N MET A 9 7.79 -8.86 -20.45
CA MET A 9 8.22 -8.47 -19.11
C MET A 9 7.58 -7.17 -18.64
N GLU A 10 6.97 -6.39 -19.53
CA GLU A 10 6.26 -5.16 -19.17
C GLU A 10 4.85 -5.49 -18.65
N THR A 11 4.13 -6.32 -19.40
CA THR A 11 2.71 -6.62 -19.14
C THR A 11 2.49 -7.93 -18.37
N GLY A 12 3.48 -8.82 -18.35
CA GLY A 12 3.33 -10.19 -17.85
C GLY A 12 2.47 -11.09 -18.74
N ARG A 13 1.99 -10.58 -19.88
CA ARG A 13 1.13 -11.33 -20.80
C ARG A 13 1.98 -11.98 -21.88
N VAL A 14 1.53 -13.14 -22.35
CA VAL A 14 2.09 -13.75 -23.55
C VAL A 14 1.58 -12.99 -24.76
N GLU A 15 2.48 -12.25 -25.39
CA GLU A 15 2.24 -11.45 -26.58
C GLU A 15 2.35 -12.31 -27.84
N ILE A 16 1.52 -11.93 -28.82
CA ILE A 16 1.44 -12.57 -30.13
C ILE A 16 2.15 -11.64 -31.11
N ASP A 17 3.25 -12.12 -31.68
CA ASP A 17 4.04 -11.33 -32.64
C ASP A 17 3.20 -10.96 -33.87
N GLY A 18 3.28 -9.70 -34.29
CA GLY A 18 2.57 -9.17 -35.46
C GLY A 18 1.08 -8.82 -35.24
N LEU A 19 0.57 -8.83 -34.01
CA LEU A 19 -0.79 -8.36 -33.72
C LEU A 19 -0.87 -6.82 -33.87
N PRO A 20 -1.78 -6.28 -34.69
CA PRO A 20 -1.98 -4.83 -34.78
C PRO A 20 -2.55 -4.27 -33.47
N ALA A 21 -2.24 -3.00 -33.16
CA ALA A 21 -2.76 -2.30 -32.00
C ALA A 21 -4.31 -2.27 -31.99
N GLU A 22 -4.92 -2.16 -30.81
CA GLU A 22 -6.38 -2.17 -30.67
C GLU A 22 -7.05 -1.03 -31.43
N ASP A 23 -6.40 0.13 -31.49
CA ASP A 23 -6.81 1.36 -32.18
C ASP A 23 -6.38 1.42 -33.64
N ALA A 24 -5.64 0.42 -34.14
CA ALA A 24 -5.22 0.36 -35.55
C ALA A 24 -6.43 0.41 -36.51
N SER A 25 -6.23 1.07 -37.65
CA SER A 25 -7.25 1.23 -38.68
C SER A 25 -7.69 -0.12 -39.26
N SER A 26 -8.87 -0.13 -39.91
CA SER A 26 -9.34 -1.35 -40.59
C SER A 26 -8.41 -1.78 -41.72
N GLU A 27 -7.71 -0.85 -42.38
CA GLU A 27 -6.78 -1.16 -43.46
C GLU A 27 -5.50 -1.81 -42.93
N GLU A 28 -4.95 -1.29 -41.83
CA GLU A 28 -3.79 -1.88 -41.17
C GLU A 28 -4.09 -3.28 -40.64
N LYS A 29 -5.24 -3.47 -39.97
CA LYS A 29 -5.69 -4.78 -39.48
C LYS A 29 -5.87 -5.77 -40.63
N ASN A 30 -6.41 -5.33 -41.76
CA ASN A 30 -6.55 -6.14 -42.96
C ASN A 30 -5.17 -6.52 -43.55
N ALA A 31 -4.27 -5.56 -43.73
CA ALA A 31 -2.94 -5.78 -44.29
C ALA A 31 -2.10 -6.74 -43.43
N ALA A 32 -2.11 -6.55 -42.11
CA ALA A 32 -1.44 -7.44 -41.16
C ALA A 32 -2.00 -8.86 -41.23
N SER A 33 -3.33 -8.99 -41.30
CA SER A 33 -3.99 -10.31 -41.40
C SER A 33 -3.69 -11.01 -42.72
N VAL A 34 -3.66 -10.29 -43.85
CA VAL A 34 -3.32 -10.90 -45.16
C VAL A 34 -1.88 -11.41 -45.16
N LYS A 35 -0.92 -10.62 -44.67
CA LYS A 35 0.48 -11.04 -44.52
C LYS A 35 0.61 -12.27 -43.63
N LEU A 36 -0.13 -12.29 -42.51
CA LEU A 36 -0.16 -13.45 -41.62
C LEU A 36 -0.61 -14.73 -42.33
N LEU A 37 -1.65 -14.67 -43.18
CA LEU A 37 -2.11 -15.87 -43.91
C LEU A 37 -1.01 -16.44 -44.82
N GLU A 38 -0.22 -15.58 -45.45
CA GLU A 38 0.89 -15.96 -46.32
C GLU A 38 2.03 -16.60 -45.51
N ASP A 39 2.40 -16.00 -44.37
CA ASP A 39 3.40 -16.56 -43.45
C ASP A 39 2.96 -17.94 -42.93
N VAL A 40 1.71 -18.07 -42.47
CA VAL A 40 1.16 -19.34 -41.92
C VAL A 40 1.13 -20.41 -43.00
N ALA A 41 0.74 -20.06 -44.23
CA ALA A 41 0.71 -21.02 -45.34
C ALA A 41 2.09 -21.59 -45.67
N ALA A 42 3.12 -20.73 -45.69
CA ALA A 42 4.50 -21.14 -45.95
C ALA A 42 5.07 -22.00 -44.82
N GLU A 43 4.83 -21.62 -43.57
CA GLU A 43 5.30 -22.38 -42.40
C GLU A 43 4.60 -23.74 -42.29
N LEU A 44 3.30 -23.79 -42.58
CA LEU A 44 2.54 -25.03 -42.56
C LEU A 44 3.04 -26.08 -43.57
N GLU A 45 3.51 -25.65 -44.74
CA GLU A 45 4.08 -26.56 -45.74
C GLU A 45 5.39 -27.22 -45.24
N ASP A 46 6.22 -26.50 -44.51
CA ASP A 46 7.42 -27.06 -43.86
C ASP A 46 7.04 -28.05 -42.75
N LEU A 47 6.08 -27.67 -41.90
CA LEU A 47 5.61 -28.50 -40.80
C LEU A 47 4.96 -29.81 -41.27
N GLU A 48 4.21 -29.79 -42.37
CA GLU A 48 3.58 -30.98 -42.97
C GLU A 48 4.61 -32.02 -43.44
N ARG A 49 5.84 -31.60 -43.80
CA ARG A 49 6.94 -32.50 -44.19
C ARG A 49 7.67 -33.11 -43.00
N ARG A 50 7.71 -32.41 -41.87
CA ARG A 50 8.48 -32.79 -40.67
C ARG A 50 7.68 -33.59 -39.65
N VAL A 51 6.36 -33.68 -39.80
CA VAL A 51 5.48 -34.32 -38.80
C VAL A 51 5.83 -35.77 -38.51
N ASP A 52 6.32 -36.51 -39.50
CA ASP A 52 6.68 -37.92 -39.30
C ASP A 52 8.05 -38.08 -38.62
N GLU A 53 8.90 -37.05 -38.64
CA GLU A 53 10.24 -37.04 -38.03
C GLU A 53 10.24 -36.43 -36.63
N GLU A 54 9.53 -35.31 -36.44
CA GLU A 54 9.53 -34.50 -35.21
C GLU A 54 8.09 -34.14 -34.77
N PRO A 55 7.19 -35.11 -34.56
CA PRO A 55 5.76 -34.84 -34.35
C PRO A 55 5.47 -33.94 -33.15
N ARG A 56 6.29 -34.02 -32.09
CA ARG A 56 6.18 -33.15 -30.91
C ARG A 56 6.52 -31.69 -31.22
N GLU A 57 7.62 -31.44 -31.93
CA GLU A 57 8.01 -30.08 -32.33
C GLU A 57 7.00 -29.48 -33.30
N VAL A 58 6.53 -30.27 -34.26
CA VAL A 58 5.47 -29.86 -35.18
C VAL A 58 4.20 -29.50 -34.41
N LEU A 59 3.76 -30.33 -33.45
CA LEU A 59 2.57 -30.05 -32.65
C LEU A 59 2.65 -28.72 -31.89
N LYS A 60 3.82 -28.40 -31.33
CA LYS A 60 4.07 -27.11 -30.65
C LYS A 60 3.91 -25.93 -31.59
N GLN A 61 4.48 -26.02 -32.80
CA GLN A 61 4.35 -24.96 -33.80
C GLN A 61 2.93 -24.86 -34.36
N VAL A 62 2.24 -25.98 -34.59
CA VAL A 62 0.82 -25.98 -34.98
C VAL A 62 -0.04 -25.24 -33.96
N TRP A 63 0.20 -25.45 -32.66
CA TRP A 63 -0.51 -24.72 -31.62
C TRP A 63 -0.22 -23.21 -31.64
N VAL A 64 1.03 -22.81 -31.88
CA VAL A 64 1.42 -21.40 -32.03
C VAL A 64 0.69 -20.78 -33.23
N LEU A 65 0.75 -21.41 -34.40
CA LEU A 65 0.08 -20.92 -35.61
C LEU A 65 -1.43 -20.85 -35.44
N HIS A 66 -2.04 -21.84 -34.80
CA HIS A 66 -3.46 -21.82 -34.45
C HIS A 66 -3.80 -20.61 -33.58
N THR A 67 -3.03 -20.40 -32.50
CA THR A 67 -3.23 -19.28 -31.57
C THR A 67 -3.09 -17.92 -32.26
N VAL A 68 -2.09 -17.75 -33.12
CA VAL A 68 -1.86 -16.51 -33.87
C VAL A 68 -3.02 -16.27 -34.85
N LEU A 69 -3.46 -17.31 -35.57
CA LEU A 69 -4.53 -17.20 -36.56
C LEU A 69 -5.91 -16.93 -35.94
N GLU A 70 -6.15 -17.41 -34.72
CA GLU A 70 -7.33 -17.07 -33.92
C GLU A 70 -7.33 -15.61 -33.47
N ALA A 71 -6.17 -15.07 -33.10
CA ALA A 71 -6.02 -13.68 -32.69
C ALA A 71 -6.26 -12.67 -33.84
N HIS A 72 -6.19 -13.14 -35.10
CA HIS A 72 -6.57 -12.37 -36.30
C HIS A 72 -7.95 -12.83 -36.82
N PRO A 73 -9.05 -12.25 -36.30
CA PRO A 73 -10.39 -12.71 -36.63
C PRO A 73 -10.74 -12.44 -38.10
N ALA A 74 -11.53 -13.34 -38.70
CA ALA A 74 -11.92 -13.25 -40.11
C ALA A 74 -12.61 -11.92 -40.49
N ARG A 75 -13.21 -11.21 -39.53
CA ARG A 75 -13.82 -9.89 -39.73
C ARG A 75 -12.82 -8.80 -40.12
N TRP A 76 -11.54 -8.96 -39.77
CA TRP A 76 -10.48 -8.02 -40.16
C TRP A 76 -10.09 -8.16 -41.63
N LEU A 77 -10.39 -9.30 -42.25
CA LEU A 77 -10.16 -9.51 -43.68
C LEU A 77 -11.32 -8.89 -44.47
N GLN A 78 -11.03 -7.91 -45.32
CA GLN A 78 -12.03 -7.25 -46.16
C GLN A 78 -12.42 -8.10 -47.38
N ASN A 79 -11.51 -8.96 -47.86
CA ASN A 79 -11.72 -9.82 -49.02
C ASN A 79 -12.29 -11.20 -48.63
N PHE A 80 -13.41 -11.59 -49.27
CA PHE A 80 -14.05 -12.89 -49.06
C PHE A 80 -13.14 -14.08 -49.42
N ALA A 81 -12.32 -13.96 -50.47
CA ALA A 81 -11.36 -15.01 -50.84
C ALA A 81 -10.34 -15.24 -49.73
N LYS A 82 -9.78 -14.17 -49.14
CA LYS A 82 -8.84 -14.28 -48.02
C LYS A 82 -9.50 -14.86 -46.75
N ARG A 83 -10.80 -14.60 -46.52
CA ARG A 83 -11.56 -15.27 -45.44
C ARG A 83 -11.68 -16.78 -45.68
N ARG A 84 -11.91 -17.18 -46.93
CA ARG A 84 -11.93 -18.60 -47.31
C ARG A 84 -10.55 -19.24 -47.13
N ASP A 85 -9.48 -18.56 -47.52
CA ASP A 85 -8.10 -19.02 -47.33
C ASP A 85 -7.78 -19.24 -45.85
N ARG A 86 -8.18 -18.30 -44.98
CA ARG A 86 -8.07 -18.46 -43.52
C ARG A 86 -8.74 -19.74 -43.02
N ASN A 87 -9.98 -19.99 -43.45
CA ASN A 87 -10.71 -21.18 -43.03
C ASN A 87 -10.05 -22.47 -43.56
N ALA A 88 -9.50 -22.45 -44.77
CA ALA A 88 -8.75 -23.57 -45.33
C ALA A 88 -7.46 -23.83 -44.52
N LEU A 89 -6.74 -22.79 -44.12
CA LEU A 89 -5.56 -22.92 -43.26
C LEU A 89 -5.91 -23.48 -41.87
N MET A 90 -6.99 -23.01 -41.24
CA MET A 90 -7.48 -23.60 -39.97
C MET A 90 -7.79 -25.10 -40.13
N GLY A 91 -8.44 -25.49 -41.23
CA GLY A 91 -8.71 -26.90 -41.52
C GLY A 91 -7.45 -27.75 -41.70
N ARG A 92 -6.43 -27.22 -42.39
CA ARG A 92 -5.13 -27.88 -42.53
C ARG A 92 -4.38 -28.00 -41.20
N LEU A 93 -4.42 -26.96 -40.36
CA LEU A 93 -3.82 -26.99 -39.01
C LEU A 93 -4.47 -28.07 -38.13
N GLU A 94 -5.79 -28.20 -38.15
CA GLU A 94 -6.50 -29.25 -37.41
C GLU A 94 -6.19 -30.66 -37.94
N ALA A 95 -6.08 -30.82 -39.27
CA ALA A 95 -5.66 -32.08 -39.86
C ALA A 95 -4.22 -32.47 -39.46
N LEU A 96 -3.30 -31.49 -39.47
CA LEU A 96 -1.91 -31.71 -39.08
C LEU A 96 -1.78 -32.03 -37.58
N LYS A 97 -2.53 -31.35 -36.72
CA LYS A 97 -2.67 -31.69 -35.30
C LYS A 97 -3.13 -33.15 -35.11
N GLY A 98 -4.14 -33.59 -35.87
CA GLY A 98 -4.59 -34.98 -35.87
C GLY A 98 -3.46 -35.96 -36.19
N ARG A 99 -2.68 -35.69 -37.25
CA ARG A 99 -1.50 -36.49 -37.60
C ARG A 99 -0.44 -36.51 -36.49
N CYS A 100 -0.18 -35.38 -35.85
CA CYS A 100 0.74 -35.32 -34.70
C CYS A 100 0.25 -36.18 -33.52
N PHE A 101 -1.06 -36.19 -33.25
CA PHE A 101 -1.63 -37.01 -32.19
C PHE A 101 -1.49 -38.51 -32.49
N GLU A 102 -1.67 -38.92 -33.76
CA GLU A 102 -1.48 -40.31 -34.18
C GLU A 102 -0.01 -40.74 -34.15
N ALA A 103 0.92 -39.82 -34.44
CA ALA A 103 2.35 -40.09 -34.47
C ALA A 103 3.01 -40.13 -33.08
N LEU A 104 2.40 -39.52 -32.06
CA LEU A 104 2.89 -39.50 -30.69
C LEU A 104 2.37 -40.70 -29.87
N PRO A 105 3.17 -41.28 -28.97
CA PRO A 105 2.77 -42.44 -28.21
C PRO A 105 1.69 -42.11 -27.17
N GLY A 106 0.66 -42.95 -27.09
CA GLY A 106 -0.36 -42.89 -26.05
C GLY A 106 -1.14 -41.57 -26.05
N ASP A 107 -1.15 -40.88 -24.91
CA ASP A 107 -1.83 -39.60 -24.69
C ASP A 107 -0.89 -38.38 -24.76
N GLU A 108 0.36 -38.56 -25.19
CA GLU A 108 1.37 -37.49 -25.20
C GLU A 108 0.93 -36.29 -26.04
N GLY A 109 0.38 -36.51 -27.24
CA GLY A 109 -0.09 -35.44 -28.11
C GLY A 109 -1.18 -34.60 -27.46
N GLN A 110 -2.17 -35.25 -26.85
CA GLN A 110 -3.24 -34.56 -26.12
C GLN A 110 -2.68 -33.78 -24.93
N GLN A 111 -1.78 -34.40 -24.15
CA GLN A 111 -1.17 -33.76 -23.00
C GLN A 111 -0.38 -32.50 -23.38
N VAL A 112 0.42 -32.55 -24.45
CA VAL A 112 1.15 -31.38 -24.96
C VAL A 112 0.17 -30.27 -25.35
N TRP A 113 -0.86 -30.62 -26.12
CA TRP A 113 -1.85 -29.64 -26.60
C TRP A 113 -2.61 -28.96 -25.47
N GLU A 114 -2.96 -29.70 -24.42
CA GLU A 114 -3.64 -29.16 -23.24
C GLU A 114 -2.71 -28.37 -22.32
N ASP A 115 -1.42 -28.73 -22.25
CA ASP A 115 -0.44 -28.06 -21.40
C ASP A 115 -0.04 -26.68 -21.92
N LEU A 116 -0.04 -26.45 -23.23
CA LEU A 116 0.32 -25.15 -23.82
C LEU A 116 -0.58 -23.98 -23.36
N PRO A 117 -1.93 -24.04 -23.45
CA PRO A 117 -2.80 -22.98 -22.93
C PRO A 117 -2.72 -22.87 -21.40
N TYR A 118 -2.55 -24.00 -20.69
CA TYR A 118 -2.34 -24.01 -19.24
C TYR A 118 -1.06 -23.24 -18.86
N ILE A 119 0.07 -23.53 -19.53
CA ILE A 119 1.35 -22.84 -19.32
C ILE A 119 1.20 -21.35 -19.60
N ARG A 120 0.59 -20.98 -20.73
CA ARG A 120 0.40 -19.57 -21.11
C ARG A 120 -0.27 -18.77 -19.99
N GLN A 121 -1.33 -19.31 -19.40
CA GLN A 121 -2.07 -18.66 -18.31
C GLN A 121 -1.27 -18.69 -16.99
N ALA A 122 -0.68 -19.85 -16.65
CA ALA A 122 0.12 -20.02 -15.44
C ALA A 122 1.29 -19.03 -15.37
N LEU A 123 1.98 -18.80 -16.50
CA LEU A 123 3.13 -17.89 -16.56
C LEU A 123 2.73 -16.43 -16.31
N GLY A 124 1.58 -15.99 -16.82
CA GLY A 124 1.10 -14.62 -16.56
C GLY A 124 0.72 -14.41 -15.09
N LEU A 125 0.05 -15.39 -14.49
CA LEU A 125 -0.28 -15.35 -13.06
C LEU A 125 0.97 -15.45 -12.18
N LEU A 126 1.92 -16.31 -12.54
CA LEU A 126 3.20 -16.43 -11.86
C LEU A 126 4.01 -15.14 -11.95
N PHE A 127 4.02 -14.48 -13.11
CA PHE A 127 4.65 -13.18 -13.28
C PHE A 127 4.06 -12.14 -12.31
N ALA A 128 2.72 -12.02 -12.28
CA ALA A 128 2.05 -11.07 -11.40
C ALA A 128 2.38 -11.33 -9.92
N LYS A 129 2.35 -12.62 -9.52
CA LYS A 129 2.77 -13.06 -8.18
C LYS A 129 4.23 -12.68 -7.88
N LEU A 130 5.16 -12.97 -8.79
CA LEU A 130 6.60 -12.70 -8.59
C LEU A 130 6.90 -11.20 -8.54
N LYS A 131 6.21 -10.39 -9.35
CA LYS A 131 6.32 -8.93 -9.31
C LYS A 131 5.88 -8.40 -7.95
N ALA A 132 4.66 -8.74 -7.51
CA ALA A 132 4.14 -8.30 -6.21
C ALA A 132 4.98 -8.82 -5.03
N THR A 133 5.48 -10.06 -5.13
CA THR A 133 6.41 -10.64 -4.15
C THR A 133 7.70 -9.82 -4.07
N GLY A 134 8.26 -9.43 -5.21
CA GLY A 134 9.46 -8.59 -5.28
C GLY A 134 9.26 -7.21 -4.67
N GLU A 135 8.11 -6.57 -4.94
CA GLU A 135 7.73 -5.28 -4.36
C GLU A 135 7.70 -5.38 -2.83
N VAL A 136 7.01 -6.39 -2.29
CA VAL A 136 6.94 -6.62 -0.84
C VAL A 136 8.31 -6.92 -0.23
N GLN A 137 9.10 -7.83 -0.83
CA GLN A 137 10.39 -8.26 -0.28
C GLN A 137 11.41 -7.13 -0.16
N ARG A 138 11.38 -6.16 -1.07
CA ARG A 138 12.36 -5.06 -1.11
C ARG A 138 12.00 -3.87 -0.25
N MET A 139 10.85 -3.92 0.42
CA MET A 139 10.49 -2.89 1.39
C MET A 139 11.37 -2.95 2.63
N ILE A 140 11.86 -1.79 3.05
CA ILE A 140 12.60 -1.62 4.29
C ILE A 140 11.66 -0.97 5.30
N LEU A 141 11.21 -1.77 6.27
CA LEU A 141 10.24 -1.38 7.31
C LEU A 141 10.88 -1.16 8.69
N THR A 142 12.21 -1.07 8.75
CA THR A 142 12.99 -0.91 9.99
C THR A 142 12.44 0.17 10.93
N PRO A 143 11.99 1.34 10.45
CA PRO A 143 11.49 2.35 11.37
C PRO A 143 10.26 1.95 12.19
N LEU A 144 9.43 1.01 11.72
CA LEU A 144 8.30 0.49 12.51
C LEU A 144 8.76 -0.18 13.82
N GLY A 145 9.97 -0.73 13.85
CA GLY A 145 10.55 -1.33 15.06
C GLY A 145 11.18 -0.35 16.04
N ASN A 146 11.40 0.89 15.62
CA ASN A 146 12.09 1.92 16.40
C ASN A 146 11.14 2.97 16.99
N LEU A 147 9.83 2.74 16.87
CA LEU A 147 8.81 3.60 17.48
C LEU A 147 8.93 3.54 19.01
N GLN A 148 8.79 4.69 19.68
CA GLN A 148 8.98 4.85 21.12
C GLN A 148 7.77 4.36 21.90
N HIS A 149 6.57 4.59 21.38
CA HIS A 149 5.30 4.28 22.04
C HIS A 149 4.59 3.06 21.43
N ALA A 150 4.75 2.83 20.14
CA ALA A 150 4.22 1.65 19.45
C ALA A 150 5.25 0.52 19.34
N LYS A 151 4.83 -0.74 19.53
CA LYS A 151 5.70 -1.92 19.35
C LYS A 151 5.22 -2.74 18.17
N ILE A 152 5.86 -2.58 17.02
CA ILE A 152 5.57 -3.35 15.80
C ILE A 152 6.71 -4.31 15.51
N ARG A 153 6.40 -5.60 15.36
CA ARG A 153 7.40 -6.59 14.92
C ARG A 153 7.51 -6.50 13.41
N TYR A 154 8.41 -5.65 12.93
CA TYR A 154 8.58 -5.38 11.50
C TYR A 154 9.45 -6.40 10.75
N GLN A 155 10.16 -7.29 11.47
CA GLN A 155 10.99 -8.32 10.86
C GLN A 155 10.13 -9.28 10.05
N ARG A 156 10.55 -9.54 8.82
CA ARG A 156 9.86 -10.41 7.86
C ARG A 156 10.82 -11.47 7.38
N ASP A 157 10.42 -12.72 7.51
CA ASP A 157 11.12 -13.86 6.94
C ASP A 157 10.61 -14.15 5.52
N SER A 158 9.39 -13.69 5.23
CA SER A 158 8.67 -13.93 3.99
C SER A 158 7.77 -12.74 3.59
N PRO A 159 7.39 -12.61 2.30
CA PRO A 159 6.39 -11.62 1.88
C PRO A 159 5.03 -11.78 2.58
N GLU A 160 4.66 -13.02 2.90
CA GLU A 160 3.41 -13.36 3.60
C GLU A 160 3.33 -12.72 4.98
N ASP A 161 4.47 -12.43 5.63
CA ASP A 161 4.52 -11.75 6.92
C ASP A 161 4.01 -10.30 6.88
N LEU A 162 3.90 -9.69 5.69
CA LEU A 162 3.35 -8.33 5.57
C LEU A 162 1.91 -8.25 6.12
N GLY A 163 1.09 -9.29 5.92
CA GLY A 163 -0.27 -9.34 6.46
C GLY A 163 -0.30 -9.30 7.99
N ARG A 164 0.64 -9.97 8.65
CA ARG A 164 0.83 -9.90 10.10
C ARG A 164 1.23 -8.50 10.54
N VAL A 165 2.19 -7.87 9.85
CA VAL A 165 2.62 -6.50 10.15
C VAL A 165 1.45 -5.52 10.04
N CYS A 166 0.67 -5.56 8.96
CA CYS A 166 -0.53 -4.74 8.80
C CYS A 166 -1.52 -4.95 9.95
N GLN A 167 -1.73 -6.21 10.36
CA GLN A 167 -2.63 -6.52 11.48
C GLN A 167 -2.12 -5.97 12.81
N GLU A 168 -0.82 -6.10 13.12
CA GLU A 168 -0.23 -5.52 14.34
C GLU A 168 -0.35 -3.99 14.36
N ILE A 169 -0.20 -3.34 13.21
CA ILE A 169 -0.41 -1.90 13.08
C ILE A 169 -1.88 -1.55 13.34
N ARG A 170 -2.83 -2.28 12.73
CA ARG A 170 -4.28 -2.08 12.98
C ARG A 170 -4.63 -2.22 14.46
N ASP A 171 -4.11 -3.24 15.13
CA ASP A 171 -4.38 -3.49 16.54
C ASP A 171 -3.77 -2.39 17.42
N THR A 172 -2.58 -1.90 17.08
CA THR A 172 -1.95 -0.76 17.76
C THR A 172 -2.75 0.53 17.57
N ILE A 173 -3.24 0.81 16.35
CA ILE A 173 -4.14 1.93 16.08
C ILE A 173 -5.44 1.75 16.88
N ARG A 174 -6.02 0.56 16.96
CA ARG A 174 -7.24 0.37 17.78
C ARG A 174 -6.98 0.62 19.27
N ALA A 175 -5.88 0.09 19.80
CA ALA A 175 -5.50 0.23 21.20
C ALA A 175 -5.19 1.68 21.60
N THR A 176 -4.75 2.52 20.65
CA THR A 176 -4.40 3.93 20.87
C THR A 176 -5.51 4.92 20.50
N SER A 177 -6.75 4.44 20.32
CA SER A 177 -7.91 5.28 19.96
C SER A 177 -8.24 6.36 21.00
N GLY A 178 -7.95 6.12 22.28
CA GLY A 178 -8.13 7.12 23.35
C GLY A 178 -7.30 8.40 23.20
N ILE A 179 -6.24 8.37 22.38
CA ILE A 179 -5.42 9.56 22.09
C ILE A 179 -6.27 10.67 21.49
N ASP A 180 -7.24 10.35 20.63
CA ASP A 180 -8.09 11.36 19.98
C ASP A 180 -8.94 12.14 21.02
N GLU A 181 -9.37 11.48 22.10
CA GLU A 181 -10.07 12.13 23.21
C GLU A 181 -9.15 12.97 24.08
N GLU A 182 -7.93 12.47 24.35
CA GLU A 182 -6.91 13.24 25.07
C GLU A 182 -6.57 14.54 24.31
N VAL A 183 -6.38 14.46 22.99
CA VAL A 183 -6.13 15.62 22.11
C VAL A 183 -7.28 16.62 22.18
N ARG A 184 -8.54 16.15 22.12
CA ARG A 184 -9.71 17.03 22.27
C ARG A 184 -9.75 17.72 23.64
N ALA A 185 -9.38 17.02 24.71
CA ALA A 185 -9.32 17.58 26.05
C ALA A 185 -8.24 18.68 26.20
N TRP A 186 -7.24 18.73 25.33
CA TRP A 186 -6.27 19.84 25.27
C TRP A 186 -6.78 21.05 24.48
N GLY A 187 -7.94 20.94 23.81
CA GLY A 187 -8.57 22.02 23.06
C GLY A 187 -8.04 22.18 21.62
N GLY A 188 -8.91 22.66 20.73
CA GLY A 188 -8.61 22.79 19.29
C GLY A 188 -7.41 23.67 18.97
N VAL A 189 -7.19 24.73 19.76
CA VAL A 189 -6.06 25.68 19.60
C VAL A 189 -4.69 24.99 19.71
N ASN A 190 -4.61 23.89 20.46
CA ASN A 190 -3.38 23.14 20.68
C ASN A 190 -3.17 21.96 19.71
N ARG A 191 -4.16 21.64 18.86
CA ARG A 191 -4.10 20.45 17.99
C ARG A 191 -2.89 20.49 17.05
N GLU A 192 -2.67 21.63 16.41
CA GLU A 192 -1.52 21.84 15.51
C GLU A 192 -0.19 21.73 16.27
N ALA A 193 -0.10 22.32 17.47
CA ALA A 193 1.10 22.25 18.30
C ALA A 193 1.44 20.81 18.74
N LEU A 194 0.43 20.01 19.10
CA LEU A 194 0.59 18.58 19.40
C LEU A 194 1.16 17.79 18.22
N LEU A 195 0.90 18.22 16.99
CA LEU A 195 1.28 17.48 15.80
C LEU A 195 2.60 17.89 15.21
N LEU A 196 3.02 19.13 15.47
CA LEU A 196 4.32 19.65 15.10
C LEU A 196 5.37 19.45 16.20
N GLY A 197 5.01 18.82 17.33
CA GLY A 197 5.93 18.65 18.47
C GLY A 197 6.29 19.98 19.16
N GLN A 198 5.42 20.98 19.03
CA GLN A 198 5.61 22.33 19.58
C GLN A 198 5.06 22.43 21.01
N PRO A 199 5.49 23.42 21.81
CA PRO A 199 4.89 23.67 23.12
C PRO A 199 3.41 24.05 23.02
N PRO A 200 2.60 23.80 24.07
CA PRO A 200 1.18 24.17 24.07
C PRO A 200 1.02 25.68 23.90
N ARG A 201 0.11 26.09 23.00
CA ARG A 201 -0.27 27.49 22.79
C ARG A 201 -1.08 28.00 24.00
N GLU A 202 -1.95 27.16 24.55
CA GLU A 202 -2.75 27.46 25.74
C GLU A 202 -2.80 26.25 26.69
N LEU A 203 -2.93 26.50 28.00
CA LEU A 203 -3.11 25.43 28.98
C LEU A 203 -4.60 25.29 29.33
N PRO A 204 -5.20 24.09 29.23
CA PRO A 204 -6.62 23.87 29.55
C PRO A 204 -6.91 24.26 31.01
N ARG A 205 -7.93 25.10 31.22
CA ARG A 205 -8.26 25.64 32.56
C ARG A 205 -8.69 24.54 33.54
N ASP A 206 -9.37 23.53 33.03
CA ASP A 206 -9.78 22.30 33.72
C ASP A 206 -8.58 21.46 34.19
N ARG A 207 -7.47 21.44 33.44
CA ARG A 207 -6.24 20.71 33.81
C ARG A 207 -5.30 21.47 34.75
N VAL A 208 -5.26 22.80 34.67
CA VAL A 208 -4.42 23.64 35.56
C VAL A 208 -5.04 23.76 36.97
N GLY A 209 -6.36 23.66 37.07
CA GLY A 209 -7.11 23.91 38.30
C GLY A 209 -7.33 25.41 38.54
N SER A 210 -8.34 25.76 39.35
CA SER A 210 -8.66 27.15 39.66
C SER A 210 -7.71 27.73 40.71
N ALA A 211 -6.76 28.56 40.27
CA ALA A 211 -5.95 29.38 41.16
C ALA A 211 -6.81 30.36 42.00
N GLY A 212 -8.03 30.69 41.53
CA GLY A 212 -8.94 31.62 42.20
C GLY A 212 -9.29 31.20 43.62
N VAL A 213 -9.53 29.90 43.86
CA VAL A 213 -9.82 29.39 45.21
C VAL A 213 -8.62 29.55 46.14
N GLY A 214 -7.41 29.29 45.63
CA GLY A 214 -6.16 29.47 46.37
C GLY A 214 -5.86 30.93 46.70
N VAL A 215 -6.06 31.83 45.74
CA VAL A 215 -5.86 33.29 45.93
C VAL A 215 -6.87 33.85 46.93
N VAL A 216 -8.15 33.48 46.82
CA VAL A 216 -9.20 33.95 47.76
C VAL A 216 -8.92 33.43 49.17
N ALA A 217 -8.57 32.16 49.34
CA ALA A 217 -8.23 31.60 50.65
C ALA A 217 -6.97 32.25 51.26
N LEU A 218 -5.96 32.54 50.43
CA LEU A 218 -4.74 33.24 50.86
C LEU A 218 -5.06 34.68 51.32
N LEU A 219 -5.85 35.43 50.53
CA LEU A 219 -6.23 36.80 50.85
C LEU A 219 -7.11 36.88 52.11
N LEU A 220 -8.09 35.98 52.24
CA LEU A 220 -8.91 35.87 53.45
C LEU A 220 -8.07 35.46 54.67
N GLY A 221 -7.10 34.56 54.48
CA GLY A 221 -6.15 34.18 55.51
C GLY A 221 -5.30 35.36 55.99
N LEU A 222 -4.73 36.13 55.06
CA LEU A 222 -3.93 37.32 55.36
C LEU A 222 -4.76 38.41 56.05
N ALA A 223 -6.00 38.62 55.63
CA ALA A 223 -6.93 39.54 56.29
C ALA A 223 -7.26 39.09 57.73
N GLY A 224 -7.48 37.78 57.93
CA GLY A 224 -7.69 37.19 59.27
C GLY A 224 -6.48 37.34 60.19
N LEU A 225 -5.27 37.14 59.67
CA LEU A 225 -4.01 37.39 60.40
C LEU A 225 -3.86 38.87 60.77
N GLY A 226 -4.16 39.79 59.83
CA GLY A 226 -4.10 41.23 60.07
C GLY A 226 -5.10 41.70 61.13
N ALA A 227 -6.35 41.26 61.04
CA ALA A 227 -7.40 41.60 62.00
C ALA A 227 -7.14 40.98 63.39
N GLY A 228 -6.70 39.72 63.46
CA GLY A 228 -6.35 39.05 64.70
C GLY A 228 -5.13 39.68 65.39
N GLY A 229 -4.10 40.03 64.61
CA GLY A 229 -2.92 40.74 65.12
C GLY A 229 -3.23 42.15 65.62
N ALA A 230 -4.04 42.93 64.88
CA ALA A 230 -4.47 44.25 65.31
C ALA A 230 -5.35 44.23 66.57
N ALA A 231 -6.22 43.21 66.71
CA ALA A 231 -7.02 43.02 67.92
C ALA A 231 -6.17 42.66 69.15
N LEU A 232 -5.18 41.76 69.01
CA LEU A 232 -4.25 41.45 70.10
C LEU A 232 -3.37 42.64 70.50
N ALA A 233 -3.06 43.54 69.57
CA ALA A 233 -2.35 44.78 69.83
C ALA A 233 -3.24 45.89 70.45
N GLY A 234 -4.54 45.62 70.68
CA GLY A 234 -5.49 46.58 71.27
C GLY A 234 -6.02 47.64 70.28
N ALA A 235 -5.74 47.51 68.98
CA ALA A 235 -6.18 48.46 67.96
C ALA A 235 -7.62 48.21 67.47
N LEU A 236 -8.24 47.08 67.84
CA LEU A 236 -9.63 46.75 67.50
C LEU A 236 -10.39 46.23 68.73
N PRO A 237 -11.68 46.59 68.91
CA PRO A 237 -12.46 46.23 70.09
C PRO A 237 -13.04 44.81 69.97
N ILE A 238 -12.17 43.81 69.79
CA ILE A 238 -12.55 42.39 69.67
C ILE A 238 -12.17 41.67 70.96
N PRO A 239 -13.06 40.85 71.56
CA PRO A 239 -12.71 40.06 72.74
C PRO A 239 -11.52 39.13 72.44
N GLN A 240 -10.61 38.95 73.40
CA GLN A 240 -9.33 38.21 73.22
C GLN A 240 -9.53 36.79 72.65
N ALA A 241 -10.61 36.11 73.04
CA ALA A 241 -10.97 34.79 72.48
C ALA A 241 -11.31 34.85 70.98
N GLY A 242 -11.96 35.93 70.53
CA GLY A 242 -12.23 36.19 69.11
C GLY A 242 -10.96 36.54 68.31
N ALA A 243 -10.01 37.24 68.94
CA ALA A 243 -8.72 37.57 68.32
C ALA A 243 -7.86 36.32 68.07
N ALA A 244 -7.81 35.40 69.04
CA ALA A 244 -7.13 34.11 68.89
C ALA A 244 -7.79 33.22 67.81
N GLY A 245 -9.12 33.17 67.77
CA GLY A 245 -9.87 32.45 66.73
C GLY A 245 -9.60 32.99 65.32
N ALA A 246 -9.57 34.32 65.15
CA ALA A 246 -9.26 34.97 63.87
C ALA A 246 -7.83 34.66 63.39
N LEU A 247 -6.87 34.60 64.31
CA LEU A 247 -5.49 34.22 64.01
C LEU A 247 -5.36 32.77 63.55
N VAL A 248 -6.00 31.82 64.25
CA VAL A 248 -5.97 30.40 63.86
C VAL A 248 -6.62 30.18 62.49
N VAL A 249 -7.78 30.80 62.24
CA VAL A 249 -8.44 30.74 60.92
C VAL A 249 -7.58 31.43 59.85
N GLY A 250 -6.91 32.52 60.18
CA GLY A 250 -5.97 33.21 59.30
C GLY A 250 -4.77 32.35 58.90
N VAL A 251 -4.13 31.67 59.86
CA VAL A 251 -3.03 30.72 59.61
C VAL A 251 -3.52 29.54 58.75
N LEU A 252 -4.65 28.93 59.09
CA LEU A 252 -5.18 27.81 58.31
C LEU A 252 -5.56 28.22 56.88
N GLY A 253 -6.19 29.39 56.71
CA GLY A 253 -6.54 29.93 55.40
C GLY A 253 -5.33 30.25 54.53
N THR A 254 -4.29 30.86 55.12
CA THR A 254 -3.02 31.12 54.40
C THR A 254 -2.28 29.83 54.04
N CYS A 255 -2.17 28.87 54.95
CA CYS A 255 -1.55 27.57 54.68
C CYS A 255 -2.30 26.80 53.58
N PHE A 256 -3.64 26.78 53.64
CA PHE A 256 -4.48 26.16 52.62
C PHE A 256 -4.34 26.87 51.26
N GLY A 257 -4.42 28.21 51.23
CA GLY A 257 -4.23 28.99 50.01
C GLY A 257 -2.85 28.77 49.38
N ALA A 258 -1.78 28.79 50.18
CA ALA A 258 -0.43 28.51 49.71
C ALA A 258 -0.26 27.05 49.23
N TYR A 259 -0.89 26.09 49.89
CA TYR A 259 -0.91 24.69 49.46
C TYR A 259 -1.59 24.52 48.09
N VAL A 260 -2.79 25.10 47.91
CA VAL A 260 -3.53 25.06 46.63
C VAL A 260 -2.73 25.74 45.53
N LEU A 261 -2.15 26.92 45.78
CA LEU A 261 -1.30 27.61 44.80
C LEU A 261 -0.05 26.80 44.43
N ARG A 262 0.60 26.15 45.41
CA ARG A 262 1.74 25.26 45.16
C ARG A 262 1.34 24.01 44.37
N ALA A 263 0.15 23.46 44.63
CA ALA A 263 -0.39 22.33 43.87
C ALA A 263 -0.69 22.73 42.42
N VAL A 264 -1.34 23.88 42.20
CA VAL A 264 -1.58 24.44 40.85
C VAL A 264 -0.28 24.73 40.12
N ALA A 265 0.72 25.32 40.78
CA ALA A 265 2.03 25.58 40.18
C ALA A 265 2.76 24.28 39.81
N LYS A 266 2.71 23.26 40.67
CA LYS A 266 3.26 21.92 40.37
C LYS A 266 2.54 21.27 39.20
N GLN A 267 1.21 21.37 39.13
CA GLN A 267 0.43 20.84 38.02
C GLN A 267 0.80 21.56 36.72
N LYS A 268 0.84 22.89 36.74
CA LYS A 268 1.25 23.71 35.60
C LYS A 268 2.66 23.37 35.09
N ALA A 269 3.57 22.97 35.97
CA ALA A 269 4.93 22.57 35.60
C ALA A 269 5.00 21.19 34.92
N LYS A 270 4.04 20.29 35.17
CA LYS A 270 3.96 18.95 34.54
C LYS A 270 3.29 18.96 33.17
N LEU A 271 2.35 19.88 32.97
CA LEU A 271 1.56 19.96 31.73
C LEU A 271 2.40 20.01 30.43
N PRO A 272 3.54 20.75 30.34
CA PRO A 272 4.37 20.71 29.14
C PRO A 272 4.94 19.32 28.83
N GLU A 273 5.28 18.54 29.85
CA GLU A 273 5.82 17.18 29.70
C GLU A 273 4.71 16.22 29.24
N GLU A 274 3.54 16.29 29.88
CA GLU A 274 2.33 15.54 29.44
C GLU A 274 1.93 15.90 28.00
N PHE A 275 2.06 17.16 27.61
CA PHE A 275 1.77 17.64 26.26
C PHE A 275 2.77 17.08 25.24
N ALA A 276 4.06 17.09 25.56
CA ALA A 276 5.10 16.54 24.71
C ALA A 276 4.93 15.02 24.53
N GLU A 277 4.58 14.30 25.61
CA GLU A 277 4.29 12.87 25.54
C GLU A 277 3.04 12.57 24.70
N LEU A 278 1.95 13.33 24.87
CA LEU A 278 0.76 13.19 24.02
C LEU A 278 1.08 13.49 22.55
N SER A 279 1.87 14.53 22.29
CA SER A 279 2.35 14.89 20.96
C SER A 279 3.10 13.75 20.29
N ALA A 280 4.06 13.13 20.99
CA ALA A 280 4.82 12.00 20.47
C ALA A 280 3.93 10.78 20.18
N ARG A 281 3.05 10.42 21.12
CA ARG A 281 2.07 9.33 20.94
C ARG A 281 1.13 9.58 19.75
N LEU A 282 0.65 10.81 19.58
CA LEU A 282 -0.22 11.21 18.47
C LEU A 282 0.49 11.13 17.11
N ARG A 283 1.72 11.64 17.01
CA ARG A 283 2.51 11.58 15.77
C ARG A 283 2.80 10.14 15.37
N GLU A 284 3.20 9.29 16.30
CA GLU A 284 3.40 7.86 16.02
C GLU A 284 2.10 7.17 15.57
N ARG A 285 0.97 7.49 16.20
CA ARG A 285 -0.34 6.98 15.78
C ARG A 285 -0.65 7.37 14.34
N LEU A 286 -0.50 8.65 13.97
CA LEU A 286 -0.77 9.12 12.61
C LEU A 286 0.19 8.51 11.59
N TYR A 287 1.47 8.41 11.94
CA TYR A 287 2.46 7.71 11.15
C TYR A 287 2.04 6.27 10.85
N LEU A 288 1.56 5.54 11.86
CA LEU A 288 1.04 4.19 11.70
C LEU A 288 -0.21 4.14 10.81
N VAL A 289 -1.14 5.10 10.93
CA VAL A 289 -2.33 5.20 10.07
C VAL A 289 -1.90 5.37 8.60
N CYS A 290 -1.00 6.32 8.33
CA CYS A 290 -0.47 6.58 6.99
C CYS A 290 0.29 5.36 6.43
N ALA A 291 1.20 4.79 7.21
CA ALA A 291 1.95 3.60 6.80
C ALA A 291 1.01 2.44 6.49
N LEU A 292 0.01 2.18 7.34
CA LEU A 292 -0.93 1.08 7.15
C LEU A 292 -1.66 1.16 5.81
N ARG A 293 -2.10 2.34 5.37
CA ARG A 293 -2.84 2.49 4.10
C ARG A 293 -2.02 1.99 2.92
N PHE A 294 -0.77 2.43 2.82
CA PHE A 294 0.15 1.98 1.76
C PHE A 294 0.48 0.49 1.88
N LEU A 295 0.76 0.02 3.10
CA LEU A 295 1.09 -1.39 3.34
C LEU A 295 -0.09 -2.31 3.02
N ASP A 296 -1.33 -1.90 3.32
CA ASP A 296 -2.54 -2.65 3.01
C ASP A 296 -2.79 -2.73 1.50
N GLU A 297 -2.52 -1.67 0.73
CA GLU A 297 -2.62 -1.71 -0.72
C GLU A 297 -1.61 -2.71 -1.33
N LEU A 298 -0.35 -2.64 -0.89
CA LEU A 298 0.69 -3.58 -1.33
C LEU A 298 0.37 -5.02 -0.93
N TYR A 299 -0.07 -5.22 0.31
CA TYR A 299 -0.49 -6.54 0.80
C TYR A 299 -1.69 -7.07 0.01
N SER A 300 -2.67 -6.22 -0.29
CA SER A 300 -3.84 -6.58 -1.10
C SER A 300 -3.41 -7.02 -2.51
N ARG A 301 -2.57 -6.23 -3.20
CA ARG A 301 -2.03 -6.59 -4.51
C ARG A 301 -1.27 -7.91 -4.48
N PHE A 302 -0.43 -8.11 -3.46
CA PHE A 302 0.29 -9.38 -3.27
C PHE A 302 -0.65 -10.55 -3.01
N SER A 303 -1.61 -10.40 -2.09
CA SER A 303 -2.57 -11.44 -1.72
C SER A 303 -3.39 -11.87 -2.93
N VAL A 304 -3.97 -10.91 -3.67
CA VAL A 304 -4.76 -11.17 -4.88
C VAL A 304 -3.94 -11.90 -5.94
N ALA A 305 -2.71 -11.45 -6.23
CA ALA A 305 -1.86 -12.10 -7.21
C ALA A 305 -1.45 -13.52 -6.79
N ASN A 306 -1.14 -13.72 -5.51
CA ASN A 306 -0.78 -15.02 -4.97
C ASN A 306 -1.97 -15.99 -4.97
N GLU A 307 -3.14 -15.55 -4.52
CA GLU A 307 -4.37 -16.34 -4.50
C GLU A 307 -4.84 -16.68 -5.91
N ALA A 308 -4.78 -15.75 -6.86
CA ALA A 308 -5.12 -16.00 -8.26
C ALA A 308 -4.26 -17.13 -8.85
N PHE A 309 -2.94 -17.11 -8.59
CA PHE A 309 -2.05 -18.17 -9.03
C PHE A 309 -2.36 -19.52 -8.35
N LEU A 310 -2.53 -19.53 -7.02
CA LEU A 310 -2.81 -20.76 -6.28
C LEU A 310 -4.17 -21.38 -6.64
N SER A 311 -5.19 -20.54 -6.83
CA SER A 311 -6.53 -20.97 -7.24
C SER A 311 -6.50 -21.55 -8.66
N PHE A 312 -5.82 -20.88 -9.58
CA PHE A 312 -5.60 -21.40 -10.93
C PHE A 312 -4.94 -22.78 -10.90
N LEU A 313 -3.87 -22.95 -10.12
CA LEU A 313 -3.21 -24.26 -9.97
C LEU A 313 -4.19 -25.30 -9.42
N LYS A 314 -4.97 -24.98 -8.39
CA LYS A 314 -5.94 -25.89 -7.78
C LYS A 314 -7.00 -26.37 -8.76
N GLU A 315 -7.52 -25.46 -9.59
CA GLU A 315 -8.61 -25.73 -10.54
C GLU A 315 -8.15 -26.50 -11.78
N HIS A 316 -6.91 -26.31 -12.24
CA HIS A 316 -6.46 -26.79 -13.56
C HIS A 316 -5.45 -27.96 -13.50
N GLY A 317 -5.60 -28.87 -12.53
CA GLY A 317 -4.78 -30.09 -12.41
C GLY A 317 -3.80 -30.11 -11.23
N GLY A 318 -3.89 -29.11 -10.34
CA GLY A 318 -3.19 -29.06 -9.07
C GLY A 318 -1.68 -28.80 -9.19
N ASN A 319 -1.04 -28.87 -8.02
CA ASN A 319 0.42 -28.79 -7.90
C ASN A 319 1.16 -29.89 -8.68
N VAL A 320 0.50 -31.02 -9.00
CA VAL A 320 1.10 -32.12 -9.75
C VAL A 320 1.35 -31.71 -11.20
N ARG A 321 0.32 -31.19 -11.88
CA ARG A 321 0.45 -30.70 -13.27
C ARG A 321 1.49 -29.59 -13.37
N TRP A 322 1.48 -28.63 -12.45
CA TRP A 322 2.49 -27.57 -12.42
C TRP A 322 3.91 -28.10 -12.21
N LYS A 323 4.11 -29.06 -11.30
CA LYS A 323 5.41 -29.69 -11.07
C LYS A 323 5.93 -30.42 -12.31
N ARG A 324 5.06 -31.12 -13.03
CA ARG A 324 5.39 -31.77 -14.31
C ARG A 324 5.79 -30.72 -15.34
N VAL A 325 4.96 -29.71 -15.55
CA VAL A 325 5.18 -28.65 -16.54
C VAL A 325 6.51 -27.91 -16.32
N LYS A 326 6.84 -27.59 -15.06
CA LYS A 326 8.05 -26.82 -14.75
C LYS A 326 9.36 -27.63 -14.80
N LYS A 327 9.29 -28.96 -14.76
CA LYS A 327 10.46 -29.86 -14.71
C LYS A 327 10.57 -30.72 -15.98
N ASP A 328 9.50 -31.44 -16.28
CA ASP A 328 9.48 -32.52 -17.26
C ASP A 328 9.06 -32.01 -18.64
N ALA A 329 8.16 -31.03 -18.71
CA ALA A 329 7.71 -30.42 -19.97
C ALA A 329 8.35 -29.04 -20.21
N ARG A 330 9.64 -28.93 -19.90
CA ARG A 330 10.38 -27.67 -19.98
C ARG A 330 10.40 -27.11 -21.40
N ASP A 331 10.49 -27.97 -22.41
CA ASP A 331 10.46 -27.60 -23.82
C ASP A 331 9.18 -26.83 -24.17
N LEU A 332 8.04 -27.13 -23.54
CA LEU A 332 6.79 -26.41 -23.71
C LEU A 332 6.85 -25.00 -23.09
N THR A 333 7.41 -24.90 -21.88
CA THR A 333 7.58 -23.60 -21.21
C THR A 333 8.60 -22.69 -21.92
N GLN A 334 9.60 -23.28 -22.59
CA GLN A 334 10.60 -22.55 -23.37
C GLN A 334 10.01 -21.83 -24.58
N LEU A 335 8.90 -22.32 -25.14
CA LEU A 335 8.19 -21.63 -26.23
C LEU A 335 7.80 -20.20 -25.85
N PHE A 336 7.52 -19.97 -24.56
CA PHE A 336 7.08 -18.68 -24.04
C PHE A 336 8.23 -17.77 -23.60
N ALA A 337 9.46 -18.28 -23.52
CA ALA A 337 10.60 -17.52 -23.03
C ALA A 337 11.12 -16.52 -24.07
N THR A 338 11.54 -15.34 -23.62
CA THR A 338 12.04 -14.27 -24.51
C THR A 338 13.46 -14.52 -25.02
N GLU A 339 14.24 -15.34 -24.32
CA GLU A 339 15.65 -15.65 -24.60
C GLU A 339 15.90 -17.16 -24.44
N THR A 340 16.81 -17.71 -25.26
CA THR A 340 17.23 -19.12 -25.25
C THR A 340 18.27 -19.45 -24.18
N ASP A 341 18.86 -18.45 -23.53
CA ASP A 341 19.90 -18.60 -22.50
C ASP A 341 19.31 -19.01 -21.14
N TRP A 342 18.47 -20.04 -21.17
CA TRP A 342 17.92 -20.64 -19.97
C TRP A 342 18.86 -21.75 -19.49
N HIS A 343 19.52 -21.52 -18.37
CA HIS A 343 20.45 -22.49 -17.80
C HIS A 343 19.80 -23.88 -17.61
N PRO A 344 20.45 -24.99 -18.02
CA PRO A 344 19.85 -26.33 -18.02
C PRO A 344 19.28 -26.82 -16.67
N LYS A 345 19.79 -26.30 -15.55
CA LYS A 345 19.34 -26.70 -14.20
C LYS A 345 18.25 -25.82 -13.59
N GLU A 346 17.87 -24.72 -14.25
CA GLU A 346 16.88 -23.79 -13.71
C GLU A 346 15.46 -24.18 -14.12
N THR A 347 14.49 -23.90 -13.24
CA THR A 347 13.06 -24.02 -13.57
C THR A 347 12.51 -22.72 -14.16
N VAL A 348 11.32 -22.77 -14.76
CA VAL A 348 10.68 -21.58 -15.31
C VAL A 348 10.38 -20.52 -14.23
N GLU A 349 10.12 -20.97 -13.00
CA GLU A 349 9.93 -20.11 -11.83
C GLU A 349 11.22 -19.32 -11.51
N THR A 350 12.35 -20.01 -11.50
CA THR A 350 13.67 -19.40 -11.23
C THR A 350 14.03 -18.39 -12.32
N TRP A 351 13.88 -18.79 -13.59
CA TRP A 351 14.15 -17.93 -14.74
C TRP A 351 13.26 -16.68 -14.71
N LEU A 352 11.95 -16.84 -14.56
CA LEU A 352 11.00 -15.72 -14.56
C LEU A 352 11.23 -14.78 -13.37
N LYS A 353 11.53 -15.32 -12.19
CA LYS A 353 11.90 -14.53 -11.01
C LYS A 353 13.12 -13.66 -11.27
N ASN A 354 14.16 -14.22 -11.88
CA ASN A 354 15.38 -13.49 -12.23
C ASN A 354 15.10 -12.40 -13.27
N LYS A 355 14.26 -12.68 -14.26
CA LYS A 355 13.85 -11.70 -15.28
C LYS A 355 13.03 -10.56 -14.71
N VAL A 356 11.97 -10.85 -13.94
CA VAL A 356 11.16 -9.84 -13.25
C VAL A 356 12.04 -8.96 -12.37
N THR A 357 12.93 -9.58 -11.60
CA THR A 357 13.89 -8.87 -10.76
C THR A 357 14.80 -7.92 -11.55
N LYS A 358 15.30 -8.38 -12.70
CA LYS A 358 16.21 -7.59 -13.55
C LYS A 358 15.49 -6.44 -14.28
N VAL A 359 14.30 -6.70 -14.84
CA VAL A 359 13.56 -5.74 -15.67
C VAL A 359 12.98 -4.63 -14.83
N PHE A 360 12.27 -4.99 -13.75
CA PHE A 360 11.61 -3.98 -12.93
C PHE A 360 12.56 -3.21 -12.02
N ARG A 361 13.85 -3.61 -11.97
CA ARG A 361 14.89 -3.06 -11.08
C ARG A 361 14.35 -2.67 -9.71
N LEU A 362 13.37 -3.43 -9.19
CA LEU A 362 12.43 -2.96 -8.17
C LEU A 362 13.17 -2.20 -7.09
N ASP A 363 13.07 -0.88 -7.10
CA ASP A 363 13.90 -0.06 -6.24
C ASP A 363 13.49 -0.30 -4.79
N SER A 364 14.47 -0.36 -3.89
CA SER A 364 14.18 -0.53 -2.47
C SER A 364 13.28 0.61 -2.03
N THR A 365 12.09 0.27 -1.55
CA THR A 365 11.12 1.23 -1.01
C THR A 365 11.38 1.30 0.49
N THR A 366 11.86 2.44 0.96
CA THR A 366 12.22 2.62 2.37
C THR A 366 11.18 3.48 3.04
N LEU A 367 10.56 2.95 4.10
CA LEU A 367 9.72 3.75 4.98
C LEU A 367 10.64 4.74 5.72
N ALA A 368 10.30 6.02 5.74
CA ALA A 368 11.01 7.06 6.49
C ALA A 368 10.76 6.90 8.00
N ALA A 369 11.74 7.21 8.85
CA ALA A 369 11.48 7.25 10.29
C ALA A 369 10.63 8.49 10.65
N PRO A 370 9.83 8.46 11.74
CA PRO A 370 9.04 9.61 12.15
C PRO A 370 9.85 10.90 12.31
N ASP A 371 11.09 10.78 12.76
CA ASP A 371 12.01 11.92 12.95
C ASP A 371 12.59 12.46 11.62
N ASP A 372 12.55 11.66 10.55
CA ASP A 372 12.99 12.06 9.21
C ASP A 372 11.86 12.74 8.41
N VAL A 373 10.62 12.67 8.90
CA VAL A 373 9.46 13.36 8.30
C VAL A 373 9.54 14.84 8.67
N ASP A 374 9.69 15.69 7.67
CA ASP A 374 9.82 17.12 7.88
C ASP A 374 8.48 17.80 8.27
N PRO A 375 8.53 19.04 8.78
CA PRO A 375 7.34 19.73 9.30
C PRO A 375 6.22 19.93 8.26
N GLU A 376 6.55 20.15 6.99
CA GLU A 376 5.57 20.40 5.93
C GLU A 376 4.79 19.10 5.63
N ALA A 377 5.48 17.96 5.61
CA ALA A 377 4.85 16.65 5.49
C ALA A 377 3.96 16.34 6.70
N TRP A 378 4.40 16.64 7.92
CA TRP A 378 3.55 16.49 9.12
C TRP A 378 2.29 17.37 9.07
N GLU A 379 2.41 18.59 8.58
CA GLU A 379 1.26 19.48 8.39
C GLU A 379 0.27 18.91 7.37
N ALA A 380 0.76 18.36 6.25
CA ALA A 380 -0.09 17.70 5.25
C ALA A 380 -0.78 16.45 5.81
N ILE A 381 -0.07 15.59 6.57
CA ILE A 381 -0.64 14.42 7.25
C ILE A 381 -1.77 14.84 8.19
N LEU A 382 -1.54 15.90 8.97
CA LEU A 382 -2.54 16.44 9.88
C LEU A 382 -3.78 16.88 9.11
N LYS A 383 -3.62 17.72 8.09
CA LYS A 383 -4.75 18.25 7.32
C LYS A 383 -5.56 17.11 6.71
N ALA A 384 -4.90 16.14 6.08
CA ALA A 384 -5.55 14.94 5.55
C ALA A 384 -6.29 14.14 6.64
N TYR A 385 -5.69 13.97 7.82
CA TYR A 385 -6.34 13.27 8.93
C TYR A 385 -7.60 13.99 9.43
N VAL A 386 -7.55 15.32 9.54
CA VAL A 386 -8.73 16.10 9.94
C VAL A 386 -9.81 16.01 8.88
N LEU A 387 -9.44 16.23 7.62
CA LEU A 387 -10.38 16.22 6.49
C LEU A 387 -11.10 14.87 6.39
N GLU A 388 -10.42 13.75 6.66
CA GLU A 388 -11.09 12.44 6.74
C GLU A 388 -11.94 12.25 8.00
N SER A 389 -11.67 12.97 9.09
CA SER A 389 -12.46 12.92 10.32
C SER A 389 -13.72 13.78 10.28
N VAL A 390 -13.79 14.76 9.37
CA VAL A 390 -14.96 15.59 9.16
C VAL A 390 -15.69 15.02 7.95
N ASP A 391 -16.85 14.41 8.19
CA ASP A 391 -17.67 13.79 7.15
C ASP A 391 -18.06 14.84 6.10
N THR A 392 -17.32 14.91 4.98
CA THR A 392 -17.50 15.90 3.91
C THR A 392 -18.67 15.57 2.98
N GLY A 393 -19.40 14.48 3.22
CA GLY A 393 -20.65 14.15 2.51
C GLY A 393 -20.48 13.72 1.05
N ASP A 394 -19.29 13.79 0.47
CA ASP A 394 -18.96 13.26 -0.85
C ASP A 394 -18.30 11.87 -0.72
N ASP A 395 -19.13 10.84 -0.88
CA ASP A 395 -18.90 9.40 -0.67
C ASP A 395 -17.85 8.75 -1.61
N VAL A 396 -16.91 9.52 -2.18
CA VAL A 396 -15.93 9.04 -3.19
C VAL A 396 -14.46 9.25 -2.78
N ASP A 397 -14.16 10.16 -1.84
CA ASP A 397 -12.76 10.53 -1.53
C ASP A 397 -12.33 10.27 -0.07
N ALA A 398 -13.21 9.73 0.78
CA ALA A 398 -12.87 9.37 2.16
C ALA A 398 -11.79 8.26 2.17
N GLY A 399 -10.55 8.62 2.51
CA GLY A 399 -9.39 7.71 2.54
C GLY A 399 -8.33 7.97 1.47
N GLN A 400 -8.63 8.75 0.42
CA GLN A 400 -7.65 9.04 -0.64
C GLN A 400 -6.59 10.04 -0.18
N GLN A 401 -6.93 10.98 0.69
CA GLN A 401 -6.03 12.04 1.12
C GLN A 401 -4.94 11.50 2.04
N LEU A 402 -5.28 10.70 3.06
CA LEU A 402 -4.27 10.05 3.91
C LEU A 402 -3.45 9.01 3.14
N ALA A 403 -4.03 8.34 2.14
CA ALA A 403 -3.27 7.45 1.27
C ALA A 403 -2.22 8.23 0.44
N ALA A 404 -2.62 9.34 -0.18
CA ALA A 404 -1.73 10.18 -0.97
C ALA A 404 -0.57 10.77 -0.14
N VAL A 405 -0.82 11.15 1.13
CA VAL A 405 0.26 11.58 2.02
C VAL A 405 1.06 10.40 2.56
N GLY A 406 0.42 9.26 2.80
CA GLY A 406 1.08 8.04 3.27
C GLY A 406 2.14 7.56 2.29
N ASP A 407 1.91 7.70 0.98
CA ASP A 407 2.90 7.43 -0.06
C ASP A 407 4.18 8.25 0.12
N LEU A 408 4.09 9.47 0.64
CA LEU A 408 5.25 10.33 0.92
C LEU A 408 6.11 9.83 2.08
N LEU A 409 5.59 8.94 2.93
CA LEU A 409 6.40 8.25 3.94
C LEU A 409 7.34 7.20 3.31
N PHE A 410 7.14 6.84 2.05
CA PHE A 410 7.92 5.82 1.38
C PHE A 410 8.84 6.43 0.32
N THR A 411 10.14 6.44 0.62
CA THR A 411 11.15 6.88 -0.33
C THR A 411 11.46 5.74 -1.30
N ARG A 412 11.15 5.94 -2.58
CA ARG A 412 11.53 5.05 -3.67
C ARG A 412 12.79 5.58 -4.35
N ARG A 413 13.80 4.74 -4.53
CA ARG A 413 15.03 5.13 -5.22
C ARG A 413 14.71 5.46 -6.67
N GLY A 414 15.18 6.62 -7.16
CA GLY A 414 15.04 7.01 -8.57
C GLY A 414 13.78 7.79 -8.94
N GLU A 415 12.84 8.02 -8.01
CA GLU A 415 11.66 8.87 -8.26
C GLU A 415 11.93 10.34 -7.90
N ASP A 416 11.38 11.28 -8.69
CA ASP A 416 11.35 12.71 -8.35
C ASP A 416 10.24 12.97 -7.33
N VAL A 417 10.56 12.71 -6.07
CA VAL A 417 9.65 12.89 -4.93
C VAL A 417 9.23 14.37 -4.79
N ALA A 418 10.00 15.33 -5.31
CA ALA A 418 9.71 16.75 -5.11
C ALA A 418 8.54 17.26 -5.98
N ALA A 419 8.36 16.73 -7.19
CA ALA A 419 7.21 17.06 -8.03
C ALA A 419 5.91 16.48 -7.43
N GLU A 420 5.95 15.21 -7.05
CA GLU A 420 4.80 14.50 -6.48
C GLU A 420 4.39 15.08 -5.13
N ARG A 421 5.36 15.36 -4.26
CA ARG A 421 5.11 16.02 -2.97
C ARG A 421 4.43 17.38 -3.12
N ARG A 422 4.89 18.22 -4.07
CA ARG A 422 4.23 19.50 -4.36
C ARG A 422 2.78 19.31 -4.83
N ARG A 423 2.52 18.32 -5.67
CA ARG A 423 1.17 17.98 -6.15
C ARG A 423 0.26 17.57 -4.99
N VAL A 424 0.70 16.62 -4.16
CA VAL A 424 -0.06 16.10 -3.01
C VAL A 424 -0.35 17.22 -2.01
N PHE A 425 0.65 18.04 -1.66
CA PHE A 425 0.48 19.13 -0.71
C PHE A 425 -0.48 20.21 -1.23
N ALA A 426 -0.40 20.57 -2.51
CA ALA A 426 -1.33 21.51 -3.12
C ALA A 426 -2.78 20.98 -3.09
N GLN A 427 -2.99 19.69 -3.37
CA GLN A 427 -4.32 19.06 -3.33
C GLN A 427 -4.93 19.08 -1.93
N ILE A 428 -4.12 18.80 -0.90
CA ILE A 428 -4.58 18.81 0.50
C ILE A 428 -4.87 20.24 0.96
N GLN A 429 -4.01 21.19 0.60
CA GLN A 429 -4.23 22.60 0.92
C GLN A 429 -5.52 23.12 0.29
N GLN A 430 -5.78 22.79 -0.97
CA GLN A 430 -7.03 23.15 -1.65
C GLN A 430 -8.26 22.55 -0.95
N SER A 431 -8.17 21.27 -0.55
CA SER A 431 -9.25 20.58 0.16
C SER A 431 -9.51 21.18 1.54
N TRP A 432 -8.44 21.57 2.24
CA TRP A 432 -8.48 22.26 3.52
C TRP A 432 -9.17 23.62 3.42
N GLU A 433 -8.75 24.44 2.46
CA GLU A 433 -9.35 25.77 2.22
C GLU A 433 -10.84 25.66 1.86
N LYS A 434 -11.21 24.67 1.05
CA LYS A 434 -12.62 24.39 0.73
C LYS A 434 -13.42 24.08 2.00
N ALA A 435 -12.93 23.17 2.84
CA ALA A 435 -13.61 22.79 4.08
C ALA A 435 -13.73 23.96 5.08
N GLN A 436 -12.75 24.87 5.12
CA GLN A 436 -12.84 26.12 5.89
C GLN A 436 -13.91 27.07 5.33
N GLN A 437 -13.98 27.24 4.00
CA GLN A 437 -14.99 28.08 3.35
C GLN A 437 -16.42 27.54 3.58
N GLU A 438 -16.57 26.23 3.67
CA GLU A 438 -17.84 25.55 3.94
C GLU A 438 -18.22 25.54 5.44
N GLY A 439 -17.35 26.06 6.31
CA GLY A 439 -17.59 26.10 7.76
C GLY A 439 -17.51 24.74 8.44
N LEU A 440 -16.93 23.74 7.77
CA LEU A 440 -16.70 22.39 8.30
C LEU A 440 -15.49 22.34 9.25
N LEU A 441 -14.57 23.29 9.09
CA LEU A 441 -13.40 23.49 9.93
C LEU A 441 -13.49 24.86 10.61
N VAL A 442 -13.27 24.89 11.92
CA VAL A 442 -13.26 26.11 12.76
C VAL A 442 -11.87 26.69 12.87
#